data_AF-A0A6C0GF44-F1
#
_entry.id   AF-A0A6C0GF44-F1
#
_cell.length_a   1.000
_cell.length_b   1.000
_cell.length_c   1.000
_cell.angle_alpha   90.00
_cell.angle_beta   90.00
_cell.angle_gamma   90.00
#
_symmetry.space_group_name_H-M   'P 1'
#
loop_
_entity.id
_entity.type
_entity.pdbx_description
1 polymer ?
#
loop_
_entity_poly.entity_id
_entity_poly.type
_entity_poly.pdbx_seq_one_letter_code
_entity_poly.pdbx_strand_id
1 'polypeptide(L)'
;MERHVLSYKNIFLKTLTGKAAIMGGLAFRHNLNPVRFDFTLDSLYYVDCYLFSIYVAKDELDETQIENSIWAIGFYLGEVIARHSPKGYQWKNWEDYFPYQSTKVQEAYFETMGTSAILVRGKRSFILPIDQVIRFIKKGPENSLHRFALSEIENIKGRNLKADSLLYD
;
A
#
# COMPACT_ATOMS: atom_id res chain seq x y z
N MET A 1 14.18 -11.87 6.12
CA MET A 1 12.84 -11.46 5.68
C MET A 1 12.06 -12.72 5.34
N GLU A 2 10.81 -12.83 5.78
CA GLU A 2 9.98 -14.00 5.52
C GLU A 2 9.61 -14.06 4.02
N ARG A 3 9.91 -15.19 3.35
CA ARG A 3 9.87 -15.28 1.88
C ARG A 3 8.49 -15.07 1.24
N HIS A 4 7.41 -15.05 2.03
CA HIS A 4 6.04 -14.94 1.51
C HIS A 4 5.18 -13.98 2.31
N VAL A 5 5.58 -12.71 2.40
CA VAL A 5 4.81 -11.69 3.13
C VAL A 5 3.35 -11.57 2.65
N LEU A 6 3.10 -11.87 1.37
CA LEU A 6 1.74 -11.87 0.81
C LEU A 6 0.82 -12.95 1.43
N SER A 7 1.37 -14.03 2.00
CA SER A 7 0.58 -15.03 2.72
C SER A 7 -0.13 -14.42 3.94
N TYR A 8 0.44 -13.36 4.52
CA TYR A 8 -0.12 -12.64 5.66
C TYR A 8 -1.09 -11.52 5.29
N LYS A 9 -1.23 -11.18 4.01
CA LYS A 9 -2.10 -10.06 3.56
C LYS A 9 -3.50 -10.15 4.17
N ASN A 10 -4.10 -11.34 4.10
CA ASN A 10 -5.47 -11.55 4.57
C ASN A 10 -5.62 -11.38 6.08
N ILE A 11 -4.63 -11.79 6.89
CA ILE A 11 -4.71 -11.61 8.34
C ILE A 11 -4.62 -10.12 8.70
N PHE A 12 -3.71 -9.38 8.07
CA PHE A 12 -3.57 -7.94 8.29
C PHE A 12 -4.83 -7.15 7.90
N LEU A 13 -5.42 -7.44 6.73
CA LEU A 13 -6.68 -6.82 6.29
C LEU A 13 -7.85 -7.14 7.24
N LYS A 14 -7.92 -8.38 7.74
CA LYS A 14 -8.93 -8.77 8.73
C LYS A 14 -8.71 -8.05 10.06
N THR A 15 -7.47 -7.82 10.48
CA THR A 15 -7.16 -7.09 11.72
C THR A 15 -7.64 -5.65 11.65
N LEU A 16 -7.42 -4.94 10.54
CA LEU A 16 -7.93 -3.57 10.34
C LEU A 16 -9.45 -3.49 10.45
N THR A 17 -10.14 -4.47 9.86
CA THR A 17 -11.61 -4.56 9.90
C THR A 17 -12.15 -5.18 11.18
N GLY A 18 -11.30 -5.44 12.18
CA GLY A 18 -11.68 -6.02 13.47
C GLY A 18 -12.16 -7.47 13.42
N LYS A 19 -11.88 -8.19 12.33
CA LYS A 19 -12.25 -9.59 12.09
C LYS A 19 -11.14 -10.58 12.47
N ALA A 20 -9.98 -10.09 12.90
CA ALA A 20 -8.88 -10.88 13.38
C ALA A 20 -8.02 -10.09 14.39
N ALA A 21 -7.10 -10.80 15.05
CA ALA A 21 -6.06 -10.24 15.87
C ALA A 21 -4.70 -10.78 15.41
N ILE A 22 -3.65 -10.00 15.65
CA ILE A 22 -2.25 -10.35 15.41
C ILE A 22 -1.47 -10.05 16.68
N MET A 23 -0.38 -10.78 16.90
CA MET A 23 0.54 -10.54 18.01
C MET A 23 1.08 -9.10 17.96
N GLY A 24 1.17 -8.42 19.11
CA GLY A 24 1.53 -7.01 19.21
C GLY A 24 0.40 -6.03 18.89
N GLY A 25 -0.56 -6.42 18.05
CA GLY A 25 -1.71 -5.60 17.67
C GLY A 25 -1.36 -4.45 16.72
N LEU A 26 -2.31 -3.55 16.52
CA LEU A 26 -2.13 -2.32 15.72
C LEU A 26 -1.93 -1.12 16.65
N ALA A 27 -1.09 -0.17 16.24
CA ALA A 27 -0.94 1.11 16.93
C ALA A 27 -2.31 1.80 17.02
N PHE A 28 -2.62 2.42 18.16
CA PHE A 28 -3.90 3.10 18.40
C PHE A 28 -5.13 2.30 17.97
N ARG A 29 -5.17 0.98 18.23
CA ARG A 29 -6.27 0.10 17.79
C ARG A 29 -7.67 0.62 18.14
N HIS A 30 -7.81 1.30 19.27
CA HIS A 30 -9.06 1.89 19.74
C HIS A 30 -9.55 3.09 18.89
N ASN A 31 -8.65 3.75 18.14
CA ASN A 31 -8.99 4.84 17.24
C ASN A 31 -9.46 4.36 15.85
N LEU A 32 -9.28 3.08 15.54
CA LEU A 32 -9.73 2.50 14.28
C LEU A 32 -11.24 2.22 14.33
N ASN A 33 -12.01 2.85 13.46
CA ASN A 33 -13.41 2.51 13.21
C ASN A 33 -13.51 1.56 12.01
N PRO A 34 -13.74 0.24 12.22
CA PRO A 34 -13.72 -0.75 11.15
C PRO A 34 -14.69 -0.47 9.99
N VAL A 35 -15.82 0.20 10.25
CA VAL A 35 -16.82 0.53 9.23
C VAL A 35 -16.28 1.54 8.21
N ARG A 36 -15.27 2.33 8.59
CA ARG A 36 -14.61 3.28 7.68
C ARG A 36 -13.58 2.61 6.76
N PHE A 37 -13.25 1.32 6.97
CA PHE A 37 -12.28 0.57 6.17
C PHE A 37 -12.99 -0.34 5.15
N ASP A 38 -13.72 0.27 4.21
CA ASP A 38 -14.60 -0.39 3.23
C ASP A 38 -14.00 -0.56 1.83
N PHE A 39 -12.70 -0.27 1.68
CA PHE A 39 -11.93 -0.28 0.45
C PHE A 39 -12.35 0.75 -0.61
N THR A 40 -13.13 1.78 -0.25
CA THR A 40 -13.39 2.93 -1.13
C THR A 40 -12.20 3.88 -1.20
N LEU A 41 -12.15 4.79 -2.18
CA LEU A 41 -11.15 5.86 -2.17
C LEU A 41 -11.31 6.78 -0.95
N ASP A 42 -12.55 7.14 -0.61
CA ASP A 42 -12.84 8.01 0.53
C ASP A 42 -12.36 7.44 1.86
N SER A 43 -12.33 6.10 1.99
CA SER A 43 -11.76 5.44 3.17
C SER A 43 -10.30 5.84 3.45
N LEU A 44 -9.53 6.21 2.42
CA LEU A 44 -8.13 6.62 2.57
C LEU A 44 -7.97 7.96 3.28
N TYR A 45 -9.01 8.81 3.34
CA TYR A 45 -8.97 10.00 4.21
C TYR A 45 -8.91 9.60 5.68
N TYR A 46 -9.71 8.61 6.08
CA TYR A 46 -9.68 8.09 7.46
C TYR A 46 -8.36 7.39 7.76
N VAL A 47 -7.78 6.73 6.76
CA VAL A 47 -6.43 6.14 6.86
C VAL A 47 -5.39 7.23 7.08
N ASP A 48 -5.40 8.33 6.33
CA ASP A 48 -4.47 9.44 6.52
C ASP A 48 -4.58 10.05 7.92
N CYS A 49 -5.81 10.22 8.45
CA CYS A 49 -6.02 10.65 9.83
C CYS A 49 -5.44 9.67 10.85
N TYR A 50 -5.63 8.36 10.65
CA TYR A 50 -5.07 7.33 11.51
C TYR A 50 -3.53 7.32 11.48
N LEU A 51 -2.93 7.41 10.29
CA LEU A 51 -1.48 7.48 10.14
C LEU A 51 -0.90 8.77 10.71
N PHE A 52 -1.65 9.87 10.70
CA PHE A 52 -1.23 11.10 11.36
C PHE A 52 -1.08 10.92 12.87
N SER A 53 -1.99 10.19 13.52
CA SER A 53 -1.84 9.84 14.94
C SER A 53 -0.57 9.03 15.20
N ILE A 54 -0.25 8.06 14.32
CA ILE A 54 1.01 7.30 14.42
C ILE A 54 2.22 8.22 14.20
N TYR A 55 2.21 9.07 13.17
CA TYR A 55 3.29 9.99 12.86
C TYR A 55 3.67 10.90 14.04
N VAL A 56 2.65 11.43 14.74
CA VAL A 56 2.84 12.32 15.89
C VAL A 56 3.43 11.58 17.09
N ALA A 57 3.04 10.33 17.33
CA ALA A 57 3.41 9.57 18.52
C ALA A 57 4.43 8.46 18.26
N LYS A 58 5.03 8.38 17.07
CA LYS A 58 5.87 7.24 16.64
C LYS A 58 7.03 6.91 17.57
N ASP A 59 7.59 7.91 18.27
CA ASP A 59 8.72 7.73 19.18
C ASP A 59 8.30 7.17 20.55
N GLU A 60 6.99 7.12 20.83
CA GLU A 60 6.38 6.60 22.06
C GLU A 60 5.66 5.25 21.84
N LEU A 61 5.54 4.82 20.58
CA LEU A 61 4.85 3.59 20.20
C LEU A 61 5.78 2.39 20.19
N ASP A 62 5.22 1.22 20.48
CA ASP A 62 5.91 -0.04 20.31
C ASP A 62 6.24 -0.30 18.82
N GLU A 63 7.48 -0.71 18.55
CA GLU A 63 7.97 -0.92 17.18
C GLU A 63 7.14 -2.00 16.45
N THR A 64 6.74 -3.07 17.15
CA THR A 64 5.90 -4.13 16.55
C THR A 64 4.53 -3.59 16.17
N GLN A 65 3.94 -2.71 16.99
CA GLN A 65 2.69 -2.03 16.66
C GLN A 65 2.80 -1.14 15.43
N ILE A 66 3.90 -0.41 15.28
CA ILE A 66 4.16 0.43 14.11
C ILE A 66 4.31 -0.44 12.86
N GLU A 67 5.14 -1.49 12.91
CA GLU A 67 5.35 -2.42 11.79
C GLU A 67 4.05 -3.11 11.36
N ASN A 68 3.27 -3.59 12.32
CA ASN A 68 1.97 -4.20 12.05
C ASN A 68 1.00 -3.22 11.37
N SER A 69 1.03 -1.96 11.79
CA SER A 69 0.19 -0.90 11.19
C SER A 69 0.65 -0.57 9.77
N ILE A 70 1.97 -0.53 9.53
CA ILE A 70 2.56 -0.35 8.19
C ILE A 70 2.08 -1.46 7.25
N TRP A 71 2.20 -2.72 7.66
CA TRP A 71 1.74 -3.85 6.85
C TRP A 71 0.25 -3.78 6.56
N ALA A 72 -0.56 -3.57 7.59
CA ALA A 72 -2.00 -3.58 7.42
C ALA A 72 -2.48 -2.44 6.52
N ILE A 73 -2.02 -1.22 6.76
CA ILE A 73 -2.40 -0.06 5.95
C ILE A 73 -1.82 -0.16 4.54
N GLY A 74 -0.60 -0.67 4.39
CA GLY A 74 0.01 -0.84 3.07
C GLY A 74 -0.75 -1.86 2.21
N PHE A 75 -1.17 -2.99 2.78
CA PHE A 75 -2.05 -3.92 2.09
C PHE A 75 -3.40 -3.32 1.76
N TYR A 76 -3.98 -2.57 2.70
CA TYR A 76 -5.26 -1.89 2.48
C TYR A 76 -5.18 -0.89 1.33
N LEU A 77 -4.15 -0.04 1.30
CA LEU A 77 -3.89 0.90 0.21
C LEU A 77 -3.77 0.19 -1.14
N GLY A 78 -2.95 -0.88 -1.21
CA GLY A 78 -2.79 -1.62 -2.46
C GLY A 78 -4.10 -2.27 -2.94
N GLU A 79 -4.95 -2.75 -2.03
CA GLU A 79 -6.29 -3.26 -2.37
C GLU A 79 -7.23 -2.17 -2.87
N VAL A 80 -7.24 -0.97 -2.25
CA VAL A 80 -8.02 0.17 -2.75
C VAL A 80 -7.62 0.51 -4.18
N ILE A 81 -6.32 0.64 -4.45
CA ILE A 81 -5.81 0.95 -5.80
C ILE A 81 -6.15 -0.16 -6.78
N ALA A 82 -5.93 -1.44 -6.42
CA ALA A 82 -6.20 -2.57 -7.30
C ALA A 82 -7.68 -2.64 -7.72
N ARG A 83 -8.61 -2.43 -6.78
CA ARG A 83 -10.07 -2.46 -7.03
C ARG A 83 -10.55 -1.33 -7.93
N HIS A 84 -9.91 -0.17 -7.88
CA HIS A 84 -10.29 1.01 -8.66
C HIS A 84 -9.50 1.15 -9.97
N SER A 85 -8.70 0.15 -10.33
CA SER A 85 -7.84 0.15 -11.51
C SER A 85 -8.29 -0.88 -12.55
N PRO A 86 -8.90 -0.47 -13.68
CA PRO A 86 -9.51 -1.40 -14.64
C PRO A 86 -8.53 -2.33 -15.38
N LYS A 87 -7.21 -2.08 -15.30
CA LYS A 87 -6.16 -2.92 -15.94
C LYS A 87 -5.41 -3.83 -14.95
N GLY A 88 -6.08 -4.22 -13.86
CA GLY A 88 -5.75 -5.43 -13.07
C GLY A 88 -4.34 -5.41 -12.47
N TYR A 89 -4.14 -4.62 -11.43
CA TYR A 89 -2.96 -4.76 -10.60
C TYR A 89 -2.93 -6.14 -9.91
N GLN A 90 -1.74 -6.72 -9.82
CA GLN A 90 -1.51 -8.00 -9.15
C GLN A 90 -0.42 -7.86 -8.09
N TRP A 91 -0.65 -8.47 -6.94
CA TRP A 91 0.38 -8.56 -5.91
C TRP A 91 1.48 -9.55 -6.31
N LYS A 92 2.73 -9.16 -6.09
CA LYS A 92 3.94 -9.98 -6.27
C LYS A 92 4.85 -9.80 -5.05
N ASN A 93 5.53 -10.86 -4.62
CA ASN A 93 6.63 -10.71 -3.68
C ASN A 93 7.84 -10.11 -4.43
N TRP A 94 8.80 -9.59 -3.68
CA TRP A 94 10.07 -9.09 -4.22
C TRP A 94 10.73 -10.09 -5.20
N GLU A 95 10.93 -11.32 -4.74
CA GLU A 95 11.56 -12.42 -5.47
C GLU A 95 10.86 -12.77 -6.79
N ASP A 96 9.55 -12.54 -6.87
CA ASP A 96 8.73 -12.86 -8.04
C ASP A 96 8.75 -11.75 -9.11
N TYR A 97 9.30 -10.57 -8.80
CA TYR A 97 9.20 -9.39 -9.67
C TYR A 97 10.54 -8.71 -9.96
N PHE A 98 11.26 -8.26 -8.92
CA PHE A 98 12.44 -7.40 -9.09
C PHE A 98 13.62 -8.09 -9.81
N PRO A 99 13.94 -9.37 -9.56
CA PRO A 99 15.00 -10.07 -10.28
C PRO A 99 14.82 -10.13 -11.81
N TYR A 100 13.59 -9.95 -12.29
CA TYR A 100 13.24 -9.98 -13.71
C TYR A 100 13.12 -8.59 -14.35
N GLN A 101 13.41 -7.53 -13.60
CA GLN A 101 13.40 -6.15 -14.11
C GLN A 101 14.73 -5.79 -14.78
N SER A 102 14.77 -4.62 -15.44
CA SER A 102 16.03 -4.13 -16.03
C SER A 102 17.09 -3.85 -14.97
N THR A 103 18.37 -3.92 -15.34
CA THR A 103 19.50 -3.64 -14.45
C THR A 103 19.36 -2.32 -13.70
N LYS A 104 18.94 -1.25 -14.39
CA LYS A 104 18.68 0.06 -13.77
C LYS A 104 17.65 0.00 -12.64
N VAL A 105 16.61 -0.83 -12.77
CA VAL A 105 15.60 -1.00 -11.71
C VAL A 105 16.17 -1.83 -10.56
N GLN A 106 16.95 -2.87 -10.87
CA GLN A 106 17.60 -3.69 -9.84
C GLN A 106 18.64 -2.91 -9.03
N GLU A 107 19.34 -1.95 -9.65
CA GLU A 107 20.29 -1.07 -8.96
C GLU A 107 19.60 0.03 -8.12
N ALA A 108 18.39 0.43 -8.51
CA ALA A 108 17.65 1.52 -7.86
C ALA A 108 16.85 1.06 -6.63
N TYR A 109 16.56 -0.23 -6.50
CA TYR A 109 15.74 -0.78 -5.43
C TYR A 109 16.46 -1.93 -4.74
N PHE A 110 16.33 -1.99 -3.41
CA PHE A 110 16.84 -3.08 -2.60
C PHE A 110 15.68 -3.77 -1.88
N GLU A 111 15.87 -5.04 -1.52
CA GLU A 111 14.89 -5.77 -0.72
C GLU A 111 14.83 -5.18 0.69
N THR A 112 13.68 -4.61 1.02
CA THR A 112 13.35 -3.99 2.31
C THR A 112 11.87 -4.25 2.58
N MET A 113 11.41 -3.96 3.80
CA MET A 113 9.98 -4.02 4.14
C MET A 113 9.09 -3.28 3.11
N GLY A 114 9.50 -2.08 2.70
CA GLY A 114 8.75 -1.26 1.75
C GLY A 114 8.64 -1.85 0.34
N THR A 115 9.54 -2.77 0.00
CA THR A 115 9.63 -3.40 -1.32
C THR A 115 9.24 -4.88 -1.32
N SER A 116 8.95 -5.50 -0.17
CA SER A 116 8.63 -6.94 -0.09
C SER A 116 7.30 -7.31 -0.74
N ALA A 117 6.31 -6.40 -0.71
CA ALA A 117 4.98 -6.60 -1.30
C ALA A 117 4.71 -5.53 -2.35
N ILE A 118 4.63 -5.94 -3.61
CA ILE A 118 4.63 -5.06 -4.76
C ILE A 118 3.32 -5.22 -5.49
N LEU A 119 2.73 -4.11 -5.90
CA LEU A 119 1.54 -4.13 -6.72
C LEU A 119 1.95 -3.82 -8.17
N VAL A 120 1.85 -4.83 -9.04
CA VAL A 120 2.41 -4.84 -10.40
C VAL A 120 1.29 -4.74 -11.44
N ARG A 121 1.55 -3.97 -12.50
CA ARG A 121 0.70 -3.86 -13.69
C ARG A 121 1.55 -4.05 -14.95
N GLY A 122 1.36 -5.18 -15.63
CA GLY A 122 2.17 -5.55 -16.78
C GLY A 122 3.65 -5.74 -16.42
N LYS A 123 4.55 -5.54 -17.39
CA LYS A 123 5.98 -5.86 -17.21
C LYS A 123 6.83 -4.77 -16.55
N ARG A 124 6.36 -3.51 -16.54
CA ARG A 124 7.19 -2.33 -16.20
C ARG A 124 6.56 -1.34 -15.25
N SER A 125 5.28 -1.49 -14.91
CA SER A 125 4.58 -0.58 -14.01
C SER A 125 4.39 -1.30 -12.69
N PHE A 126 4.83 -0.70 -11.60
CA PHE A 126 4.59 -1.19 -10.26
C PHE A 126 4.43 -0.01 -9.32
N ILE A 127 3.80 -0.28 -8.19
CA ILE A 127 3.75 0.63 -7.04
C ILE A 127 4.20 -0.13 -5.81
N LEU A 128 4.63 0.62 -4.80
CA LEU A 128 5.13 0.10 -3.52
C LEU A 128 4.23 0.62 -2.39
N PRO A 129 3.06 0.01 -2.16
CA PRO A 129 2.08 0.54 -1.20
C PRO A 129 2.66 0.61 0.21
N ILE A 130 3.47 -0.38 0.60
CA ILE A 130 4.11 -0.44 1.92
C ILE A 130 5.11 0.71 2.09
N ASP A 131 5.96 0.96 1.08
CA ASP A 131 6.92 2.08 1.09
C ASP A 131 6.21 3.44 1.24
N GLN A 132 5.04 3.61 0.61
CA GLN A 132 4.27 4.84 0.74
C GLN A 132 3.80 5.08 2.20
N VAL A 133 3.38 4.03 2.91
CA VAL A 133 3.01 4.14 4.33
C VAL A 133 4.23 4.46 5.20
N ILE A 134 5.37 3.82 4.93
CA ILE A 134 6.63 4.10 5.61
C ILE A 134 7.01 5.58 5.43
N ARG A 135 6.85 6.13 4.22
CA ARG A 135 7.10 7.56 3.95
C ARG A 135 6.17 8.46 4.75
N PHE A 136 4.88 8.14 4.84
CA PHE A 136 3.94 8.90 5.68
C PHE A 136 4.40 8.94 7.13
N ILE A 137 4.68 7.78 7.74
CA ILE A 137 5.06 7.70 9.16
C ILE A 137 6.43 8.38 9.41
N LYS A 138 7.36 8.33 8.45
CA LYS A 138 8.68 8.94 8.62
C LYS A 138 8.70 10.45 8.37
N LYS A 139 7.99 10.91 7.35
CA LYS A 139 8.13 12.28 6.83
C LYS A 139 6.92 13.16 7.13
N GLY A 140 5.73 12.58 7.13
CA GLY A 140 4.50 13.26 7.53
C GLY A 140 3.38 13.23 6.49
N PRO A 141 2.31 14.02 6.74
CA PRO A 141 1.06 14.00 5.98
C PRO A 141 1.17 14.50 4.52
N GLU A 142 2.30 15.09 4.14
CA GLU A 142 2.61 15.40 2.74
C GLU A 142 2.69 14.14 1.86
N ASN A 143 2.84 12.96 2.47
CA ASN A 143 2.81 11.65 1.80
C ASN A 143 1.42 10.99 1.87
N SER A 144 0.34 11.78 1.91
CA SER A 144 -1.06 11.33 1.92
C SER A 144 -1.31 10.14 0.99
N LEU A 145 -1.87 9.07 1.56
CA LEU A 145 -2.22 7.85 0.82
C LEU A 145 -3.42 8.10 -0.09
N HIS A 146 -4.36 8.94 0.34
CA HIS A 146 -5.50 9.32 -0.49
C HIS A 146 -5.03 10.01 -1.78
N ARG A 147 -4.17 11.04 -1.67
CA ARG A 147 -3.62 11.75 -2.84
C ARG A 147 -2.79 10.83 -3.73
N PHE A 148 -1.99 9.96 -3.12
CA PHE A 148 -1.21 8.96 -3.85
C PHE A 148 -2.11 8.02 -4.67
N ALA A 149 -3.12 7.42 -4.04
CA ALA A 149 -4.03 6.50 -4.72
C ALA A 149 -4.81 7.19 -5.85
N LEU A 150 -5.31 8.41 -5.62
CA LEU A 150 -6.01 9.19 -6.63
C LEU A 150 -5.13 9.43 -7.86
N SER A 151 -3.90 9.91 -7.66
CA SER A 151 -2.92 10.12 -8.73
C SER A 151 -2.64 8.84 -9.51
N GLU A 152 -2.42 7.72 -8.81
CA GLU A 152 -2.17 6.43 -9.47
C GLU A 152 -3.33 6.02 -10.36
N ILE A 153 -4.58 6.13 -9.87
CA ILE A 153 -5.80 5.74 -10.61
C ILE A 153 -6.07 6.68 -11.79
N GLU A 154 -5.90 7.99 -11.63
CA GLU A 154 -6.08 8.98 -12.70
C GLU A 154 -5.04 8.80 -13.82
N ASN A 155 -3.78 8.55 -13.45
CA ASN A 155 -2.72 8.24 -14.41
C ASN A 155 -3.05 7.01 -15.28
N ILE A 156 -3.86 6.07 -14.78
CA ILE A 156 -4.35 4.93 -15.57
C ILE A 156 -5.40 5.38 -16.58
N LYS A 157 -6.40 6.14 -16.12
CA LYS A 157 -7.50 6.62 -16.96
C LYS A 157 -6.97 7.47 -18.11
N GLY A 158 -6.05 8.40 -17.84
CA GLY A 158 -5.42 9.25 -18.85
C GLY A 158 -4.61 8.48 -19.90
N ARG A 159 -3.93 7.39 -19.53
CA ARG A 159 -3.21 6.53 -20.50
C ARG A 159 -4.14 5.68 -21.35
N ASN A 160 -5.28 5.25 -20.82
CA ASN A 160 -6.25 4.47 -21.58
C ASN A 160 -6.91 5.34 -22.68
N LEU A 161 -7.32 6.55 -22.35
CA LEU A 161 -7.88 7.50 -23.34
C LEU A 161 -6.91 7.80 -24.50
N LYS A 162 -5.60 7.88 -24.22
CA LYS A 162 -4.56 8.04 -25.25
C LYS A 162 -4.32 6.78 -26.09
N ALA A 163 -4.45 5.60 -25.51
CA ALA A 163 -4.29 4.34 -26.25
C ALA A 163 -5.49 4.06 -27.17
N ASP A 164 -6.70 4.41 -26.71
CA ASP A 164 -7.93 4.19 -27.49
C ASP A 164 -8.10 5.20 -28.63
N SER A 165 -7.50 6.40 -28.52
CA SER A 165 -7.49 7.40 -29.61
C SER A 165 -6.52 7.05 -30.74
N LEU A 166 -5.45 6.29 -30.47
CA LEU A 166 -4.48 5.82 -31.48
C LEU A 166 -4.98 4.60 -32.29
N LEU A 167 -6.19 4.11 -32.02
CA LEU A 167 -6.84 3.02 -32.78
C LEU A 167 -7.82 3.54 -33.84
N TYR A 168 -7.97 4.87 -33.97
CA TYR A 168 -8.86 5.53 -34.94
C TYR A 168 -8.14 6.49 -35.89
N ASP A 169 -6.81 6.47 -35.92
CA ASP A 169 -5.95 7.16 -36.90
C ASP A 169 -5.24 6.12 -37.81
#